data_AF-A0A936D5P5-F1
#
_entry.id   AF-A0A936D5P5-F1
#
_cell.length_a   1.000
_cell.length_b   1.000
_cell.length_c   1.000
_cell.angle_alpha   90.00
_cell.angle_beta   90.00
_cell.angle_gamma   90.00
#
_symmetry.space_group_name_H-M   'P 1'
#
loop_
_entity.id
_entity.type
_entity.pdbx_description
1 polymer ?
#
loop_
_entity_poly.entity_id
_entity_poly.type
_entity_poly.pdbx_seq_one_letter_code
_entity_poly.pdbx_strand_id
1 'polypeptide(L)'
;MPKLTPTSPPRKTRSRHPSSTSVPVPIDVLLDEARAAADVLDAHSEPSPGDGDAPGHRGLASVDPELGPSLAAELRRLAGVIEVGSRRAVFRFSPGLVSRARREVVAALRVIHGARTPSPRFAREAAALRKAHRAARSAGTLLEALVALETFARRTQRLEGVEALGGIDSEAMSAVRVALAREVEARARLLEERRSTPGARATTLSRICEILRRVRVAAPIVFVNRPDLARRVTSTYQRQSRARRRARQKSEPPARPSFLAGYFPSHVKRAS
;
A
#
# COMPACT_ATOMS: atom_id res chain seq x y z
N MET A 1 -24.19 59.74 -20.90
CA MET A 1 -23.95 58.70 -19.87
C MET A 1 -24.26 57.33 -20.45
N PRO A 2 -23.26 56.48 -20.76
CA PRO A 2 -23.49 55.12 -21.24
C PRO A 2 -23.62 54.13 -20.07
N LYS A 3 -24.64 53.27 -20.16
CA LYS A 3 -24.93 52.18 -19.21
C LYS A 3 -23.88 51.06 -19.33
N LEU A 4 -23.23 50.74 -18.22
CA LEU A 4 -22.36 49.57 -18.08
C LEU A 4 -23.22 48.30 -17.97
N THR A 5 -22.98 47.33 -18.84
CA THR A 5 -23.49 45.95 -18.71
C THR A 5 -22.51 45.11 -17.87
N PRO A 6 -22.99 44.20 -17.01
CA PRO A 6 -22.11 43.34 -16.23
C PRO A 6 -21.59 42.15 -17.05
N THR A 7 -20.27 42.01 -17.06
CA THR A 7 -19.51 40.88 -17.60
C THR A 7 -19.80 39.60 -16.81
N SER A 8 -20.22 38.55 -17.51
CA SER A 8 -20.38 37.21 -16.95
C SER A 8 -19.02 36.61 -16.58
N PRO A 9 -18.86 35.93 -15.43
CA PRO A 9 -17.60 35.30 -15.06
C PRO A 9 -17.33 34.05 -15.93
N PRO A 10 -16.05 33.76 -16.24
CA PRO A 10 -15.69 32.62 -17.07
C PRO A 10 -16.04 31.29 -16.39
N ARG A 11 -16.73 30.46 -17.17
CA ARG A 11 -17.14 29.09 -16.85
C ARG A 11 -15.91 28.25 -16.52
N LYS A 12 -15.74 27.88 -15.23
CA LYS A 12 -14.71 26.93 -14.78
C LYS A 12 -14.80 25.64 -15.60
N THR A 13 -13.91 25.48 -16.57
CA THR A 13 -13.61 24.18 -17.16
C THR A 13 -13.03 23.32 -16.05
N ARG A 14 -13.82 22.37 -15.55
CA ARG A 14 -13.33 21.29 -14.70
C ARG A 14 -12.20 20.59 -15.45
N SER A 15 -10.96 20.83 -15.03
CA SER A 15 -9.83 20.02 -15.44
C SER A 15 -10.16 18.58 -15.05
N ARG A 16 -10.32 17.73 -16.07
CA ARG A 16 -10.32 16.28 -15.87
C ARG A 16 -8.92 15.92 -15.39
N HIS A 17 -8.74 15.80 -14.08
CA HIS A 17 -7.60 15.07 -13.54
C HIS A 17 -7.60 13.68 -14.19
N PRO A 18 -6.43 13.16 -14.62
CA PRO A 18 -6.34 11.80 -15.12
C PRO A 18 -6.89 10.87 -14.03
N SER A 19 -7.92 10.12 -14.41
CA SER A 19 -8.60 9.15 -13.56
C SER A 19 -7.58 8.34 -12.78
N SER A 20 -7.59 8.48 -11.46
CA SER A 20 -6.86 7.58 -10.58
C SER A 20 -7.22 6.15 -10.98
N THR A 21 -6.25 5.37 -11.45
CA THR A 21 -6.43 3.95 -11.75
C THR A 21 -6.87 3.27 -10.46
N SER A 22 -8.18 3.15 -10.24
CA SER A 22 -8.70 2.57 -9.02
C SER A 22 -8.41 1.07 -9.10
N VAL A 23 -7.45 0.60 -8.33
CA VAL A 23 -7.17 -0.83 -8.25
C VAL A 23 -8.42 -1.50 -7.68
N PRO A 24 -8.99 -2.51 -8.36
CA PRO A 24 -10.31 -3.06 -8.02
C PRO A 24 -10.33 -3.85 -6.71
N VAL A 25 -9.15 -4.16 -6.17
CA VAL A 25 -8.94 -4.95 -4.96
C VAL A 25 -7.80 -4.33 -4.14
N PRO A 26 -7.71 -4.60 -2.82
CA PRO A 26 -6.54 -4.26 -2.02
C PRO A 26 -5.23 -4.73 -2.69
N ILE A 27 -4.15 -3.96 -2.56
CA ILE A 27 -2.91 -4.20 -3.32
C ILE A 27 -2.25 -5.54 -2.97
N ASP A 28 -2.38 -6.00 -1.73
CA ASP A 28 -1.94 -7.32 -1.27
C ASP A 28 -2.71 -8.44 -1.97
N VAL A 29 -4.04 -8.32 -2.02
CA VAL A 29 -4.89 -9.26 -2.77
C VAL A 29 -4.51 -9.28 -4.25
N LEU A 30 -4.21 -8.13 -4.86
CA LEU A 30 -3.77 -8.07 -6.25
C LEU A 30 -2.45 -8.82 -6.47
N LEU A 31 -1.48 -8.64 -5.56
CA LEU A 31 -0.17 -9.28 -5.66
C LEU A 31 -0.25 -10.80 -5.46
N ASP A 32 -1.09 -11.25 -4.53
CA ASP A 32 -1.33 -12.68 -4.32
C ASP A 32 -2.04 -13.30 -5.53
N GLU A 33 -3.00 -12.60 -6.14
CA GLU A 33 -3.62 -13.02 -7.40
C GLU A 33 -2.61 -13.07 -8.55
N ALA A 34 -1.68 -12.11 -8.63
CA ALA A 34 -0.63 -12.08 -9.64
C ALA A 34 0.32 -13.28 -9.51
N ARG A 35 0.71 -13.65 -8.29
CA ARG A 35 1.54 -14.84 -8.03
C ARG A 35 0.82 -16.12 -8.41
N ALA A 36 -0.41 -16.29 -7.93
CA ALA A 36 -1.21 -17.48 -8.26
C ALA A 36 -1.46 -17.61 -9.77
N ALA A 37 -1.70 -16.50 -10.48
CA ALA A 37 -1.83 -16.52 -11.93
C ALA A 37 -0.51 -16.86 -12.64
N ALA A 38 0.63 -16.40 -12.14
CA ALA A 38 1.94 -16.78 -12.67
C ALA A 38 2.20 -18.28 -12.50
N ASP A 39 1.86 -18.85 -11.35
CA ASP A 39 2.02 -20.29 -11.11
C ASP A 39 1.11 -21.13 -12.02
N VAL A 40 -0.10 -20.64 -12.30
CA VAL A 40 -1.00 -21.29 -13.27
C VAL A 40 -0.48 -21.17 -14.70
N LEU A 41 0.11 -20.02 -15.08
CA LEU A 41 0.71 -19.83 -16.40
C LEU A 41 1.92 -20.74 -16.61
N ASP A 42 2.77 -20.92 -15.60
CA ASP A 42 3.91 -21.84 -15.70
C ASP A 42 3.46 -23.29 -15.83
N ALA A 43 2.51 -23.72 -14.99
CA ALA A 43 2.13 -25.13 -14.92
C ALA A 43 1.14 -25.56 -16.01
N HIS A 44 0.34 -24.63 -16.57
CA HIS A 44 -0.82 -24.96 -17.40
C HIS A 44 -0.96 -24.10 -18.67
N SER A 45 0.14 -23.49 -19.13
CA SER A 45 0.17 -22.80 -20.42
C SER A 45 0.03 -23.78 -21.59
N GLU A 46 0.68 -24.93 -21.50
CA GLU A 46 0.65 -25.99 -22.51
C GLU A 46 -0.44 -27.04 -22.24
N PRO A 47 -0.86 -27.80 -23.27
CA PRO A 47 -1.80 -28.91 -23.08
C PRO A 47 -1.21 -29.98 -22.18
N SER A 48 -2.03 -30.51 -21.29
CA SER A 48 -1.67 -31.61 -20.40
C SER A 48 -2.53 -32.82 -20.75
N PRO A 49 -1.92 -33.98 -21.11
CA PRO A 49 -2.66 -35.22 -21.19
C PRO A 49 -3.21 -35.53 -19.79
N GLY A 50 -4.47 -35.98 -19.72
CA GLY A 50 -5.04 -36.37 -18.43
C GLY A 50 -4.18 -37.45 -17.77
N ASP A 51 -4.06 -37.39 -16.46
CA ASP A 51 -3.30 -38.37 -15.68
C ASP A 51 -4.24 -39.04 -14.67
N GLY A 52 -4.39 -40.36 -14.78
CA GLY A 52 -5.31 -41.17 -14.00
C GLY A 52 -6.73 -40.57 -13.91
N ASP A 53 -7.09 -40.11 -12.72
CA ASP A 53 -8.41 -39.55 -12.37
C ASP A 53 -8.61 -38.09 -12.80
N ALA A 54 -7.57 -37.42 -13.28
CA ALA A 54 -7.60 -35.99 -13.53
C ALA A 54 -7.71 -35.69 -15.04
N PRO A 55 -8.86 -35.19 -15.56
CA PRO A 55 -9.06 -34.98 -16.98
C PRO A 55 -8.05 -33.99 -17.56
N GLY A 56 -7.54 -34.24 -18.76
CA GLY A 56 -6.59 -33.36 -19.43
C GLY A 56 -7.16 -31.98 -19.73
N HIS A 57 -6.30 -31.03 -20.09
CA HIS A 57 -6.71 -29.68 -20.50
C HIS A 57 -5.95 -29.19 -21.72
N ARG A 58 -6.56 -28.26 -22.47
CA ARG A 58 -6.00 -27.73 -23.73
C ARG A 58 -4.83 -26.75 -23.55
N GLY A 59 -4.62 -26.26 -22.32
CA GLY A 59 -3.60 -25.26 -22.01
C GLY A 59 -4.08 -23.83 -22.25
N LEU A 60 -3.56 -22.85 -21.50
CA LEU A 60 -3.96 -21.44 -21.65
C LEU A 60 -3.52 -20.84 -22.99
N ALA A 61 -2.40 -21.31 -23.54
CA ALA A 61 -1.90 -20.85 -24.84
C ALA A 61 -2.84 -21.19 -26.01
N SER A 62 -3.77 -22.15 -25.83
CA SER A 62 -4.77 -22.48 -26.86
C SER A 62 -5.84 -21.41 -27.04
N VAL A 63 -6.05 -20.54 -26.05
CA VAL A 63 -7.00 -19.42 -26.09
C VAL A 63 -6.29 -18.13 -26.50
N ASP A 64 -5.07 -17.96 -26.04
CA ASP A 64 -4.27 -16.77 -26.27
C ASP A 64 -2.78 -17.16 -26.22
N PRO A 65 -2.06 -17.17 -27.37
CA PRO A 65 -0.68 -17.65 -27.46
C PRO A 65 0.32 -16.92 -26.55
N GLU A 66 -0.01 -15.71 -26.10
CA GLU A 66 0.85 -14.97 -25.18
C GLU A 66 0.71 -15.43 -23.71
N LEU A 67 -0.28 -16.28 -23.39
CA LEU A 67 -0.48 -16.86 -22.05
C LEU A 67 0.49 -18.02 -21.80
N GLY A 68 1.78 -17.74 -21.90
CA GLY A 68 2.87 -18.68 -21.69
C GLY A 68 3.75 -18.37 -20.46
N PRO A 69 4.82 -19.15 -20.24
CA PRO A 69 5.77 -18.98 -19.14
C PRO A 69 6.48 -17.62 -19.14
N SER A 70 6.68 -17.02 -20.32
CA SER A 70 7.25 -15.67 -20.45
C SER A 70 6.38 -14.61 -19.74
N LEU A 71 5.06 -14.74 -19.83
CA LEU A 71 4.12 -13.84 -19.18
C LEU A 71 4.04 -14.10 -17.66
N ALA A 72 4.27 -15.35 -17.22
CA ALA A 72 4.41 -15.67 -15.80
C ALA A 72 5.63 -14.97 -15.20
N ALA A 73 6.78 -15.02 -15.89
CA ALA A 73 8.00 -14.32 -15.48
C ALA A 73 7.79 -12.80 -15.45
N GLU A 74 7.13 -12.22 -16.46
CA GLU A 74 6.75 -10.80 -16.47
C GLU A 74 5.87 -10.47 -15.26
N LEU A 75 4.84 -11.27 -14.99
CA LEU A 75 3.88 -11.01 -13.92
C LEU A 75 4.56 -11.05 -12.54
N ARG A 76 5.48 -12.00 -12.30
CA ARG A 76 6.30 -12.05 -11.07
C ARG A 76 7.21 -10.84 -10.95
N ARG A 77 7.88 -10.44 -12.03
CA ARG A 77 8.73 -9.24 -12.06
C ARG A 77 7.93 -7.99 -11.70
N LEU A 78 6.79 -7.77 -12.34
CA LEU A 78 5.91 -6.62 -12.08
C LEU A 78 5.38 -6.64 -10.64
N ALA A 79 4.97 -7.80 -10.14
CA ALA A 79 4.54 -7.96 -8.75
C ALA A 79 5.68 -7.62 -7.76
N GLY A 80 6.91 -8.07 -8.03
CA GLY A 80 8.10 -7.73 -7.24
C GLY A 80 8.40 -6.24 -7.21
N VAL A 81 8.32 -5.56 -8.36
CA VAL A 81 8.47 -4.08 -8.44
C VAL A 81 7.44 -3.38 -7.56
N ILE A 82 6.18 -3.80 -7.60
CA ILE A 82 5.11 -3.22 -6.78
C ILE A 82 5.28 -3.57 -5.30
N GLU A 83 5.74 -4.76 -4.97
CA GLU A 83 5.93 -5.22 -3.59
C GLU A 83 7.05 -4.44 -2.91
N VAL A 84 8.22 -4.33 -3.55
CA VAL A 84 9.32 -3.46 -3.14
C VAL A 84 8.86 -2.01 -3.08
N GLY A 85 7.97 -1.61 -4.00
CA GLY A 85 7.26 -0.33 -4.08
C GLY A 85 6.03 -0.17 -3.17
N SER A 86 5.71 -1.15 -2.32
CA SER A 86 4.54 -1.12 -1.43
C SER A 86 4.89 -0.57 -0.04
N ARG A 87 3.90 0.01 0.67
CA ARG A 87 4.12 0.60 2.01
C ARG A 87 4.71 -0.42 3.00
N ARG A 88 4.36 -1.70 2.90
CA ARG A 88 4.83 -2.73 3.86
C ARG A 88 6.32 -3.02 3.78
N ALA A 89 6.93 -3.01 2.59
CA ALA A 89 8.37 -3.26 2.42
C ALA A 89 9.22 -2.08 2.92
N VAL A 90 8.74 -0.83 2.74
CA VAL A 90 9.52 0.38 3.06
C VAL A 90 9.45 0.81 4.52
N PHE A 91 8.40 0.44 5.25
CA PHE A 91 8.23 0.90 6.63
C PHE A 91 8.72 -0.07 7.72
N ARG A 92 9.35 -1.20 7.38
CA ARG A 92 9.95 -2.08 8.39
C ARG A 92 11.32 -1.56 8.80
N PHE A 93 11.48 -1.20 10.07
CA PHE A 93 12.79 -0.98 10.72
C PHE A 93 13.59 -2.28 10.74
N SER A 94 14.92 -2.20 10.73
CA SER A 94 15.73 -3.39 10.97
C SER A 94 15.23 -4.08 12.24
N PRO A 95 15.16 -5.42 12.24
CA PRO A 95 14.61 -6.16 13.37
C PRO A 95 15.21 -5.68 14.70
N GLY A 96 14.34 -5.27 15.62
CA GLY A 96 14.74 -4.86 16.96
C GLY A 96 15.35 -3.46 17.10
N LEU A 97 15.62 -2.70 16.03
CA LEU A 97 16.27 -1.38 16.14
C LEU A 97 15.44 -0.37 16.95
N VAL A 98 14.15 -0.24 16.65
CA VAL A 98 13.23 0.65 17.40
C VAL A 98 13.12 0.21 18.86
N SER A 99 13.10 -1.10 19.11
CA SER A 99 13.04 -1.65 20.46
C SER A 99 14.34 -1.36 21.23
N ARG A 100 15.50 -1.46 20.56
CA ARG A 100 16.80 -1.09 21.13
C ARG A 100 16.86 0.40 21.45
N ALA A 101 16.49 1.27 20.50
CA ALA A 101 16.40 2.71 20.74
C ALA A 101 15.51 3.06 21.93
N ARG A 102 14.35 2.41 22.05
CA ARG A 102 13.47 2.58 23.21
C ARG A 102 14.13 2.15 24.52
N ARG A 103 14.87 1.04 24.54
CA ARG A 103 15.60 0.60 25.73
C ARG A 103 16.65 1.62 26.15
N GLU A 104 17.43 2.15 25.20
CA GLU A 104 18.45 3.17 25.49
C GLU A 104 17.83 4.45 26.06
N VAL A 105 16.74 4.95 25.44
CA VAL A 105 16.04 6.15 25.94
C VAL A 105 15.53 5.93 27.37
N VAL A 106 14.92 4.77 27.64
CA VAL A 106 14.42 4.44 28.98
C VAL A 106 15.55 4.28 30.00
N ALA A 107 16.65 3.63 29.61
CA ALA A 107 17.83 3.48 30.46
C ALA A 107 18.44 4.83 30.83
N ALA A 108 18.69 5.70 29.85
CA ALA A 108 19.22 7.04 30.07
C ALA A 108 18.31 7.89 30.97
N LEU A 109 17.00 7.88 30.73
CA LEU A 109 16.04 8.61 31.57
C LEU A 109 15.98 8.08 33.02
N ARG A 110 16.26 6.79 33.24
CA ARG A 110 16.37 6.21 34.60
C ARG A 110 17.65 6.66 35.29
N VAL A 111 18.78 6.69 34.60
CA VAL A 111 20.04 7.21 35.16
C VAL A 111 19.88 8.68 35.55
N ILE A 112 19.32 9.51 34.66
CA ILE A 112 19.02 10.92 34.94
C ILE A 112 18.08 11.08 36.15
N HIS A 113 17.20 10.11 36.39
CA HIS A 113 16.31 10.15 37.56
C HIS A 113 17.03 9.87 38.88
N GLY A 114 17.93 8.88 38.87
CA GLY A 114 18.64 8.43 40.05
C GLY A 114 19.91 9.23 40.35
N ALA A 115 20.36 10.06 39.39
CA ALA A 115 21.50 10.93 39.58
C ALA A 115 21.25 11.90 40.74
N ARG A 116 22.25 12.03 41.63
CA ARG A 116 22.29 13.12 42.60
C ARG A 116 22.26 14.42 41.82
N THR A 117 21.41 15.37 42.20
CA THR A 117 21.29 16.65 41.50
C THR A 117 22.45 17.58 41.90
N PRO A 118 23.46 17.78 41.05
CA PRO A 118 24.59 18.65 41.37
C PRO A 118 24.21 20.14 41.33
N SER A 119 23.17 20.50 40.56
CA SER A 119 22.70 21.89 40.45
C SER A 119 21.17 22.01 40.24
N PRO A 120 20.55 23.14 40.65
CA PRO A 120 19.14 23.42 40.35
C PRO A 120 18.84 23.53 38.85
N ARG A 121 19.85 23.85 38.03
CA ARG A 121 19.74 23.91 36.58
C ARG A 121 19.68 22.49 35.99
N PHE A 122 20.54 21.59 36.45
CA PHE A 122 20.49 20.17 36.09
C PHE A 122 19.09 19.59 36.36
N ALA A 123 18.56 19.81 37.57
CA ALA A 123 17.25 19.30 37.96
C ALA A 123 16.12 19.77 37.02
N ARG A 124 16.15 21.06 36.61
CA ARG A 124 15.16 21.63 35.67
C ARG A 124 15.29 21.03 34.27
N GLU A 125 16.49 20.95 33.72
CA GLU A 125 16.73 20.39 32.39
C GLU A 125 16.39 18.88 32.35
N ALA A 126 16.77 18.12 33.39
CA ALA A 126 16.42 16.71 33.56
C ALA A 126 14.90 16.48 33.61
N ALA A 127 14.17 17.32 34.36
CA ALA A 127 12.71 17.24 34.44
C ALA A 127 12.05 17.55 33.07
N ALA A 128 12.57 18.54 32.34
CA ALA A 128 12.09 18.89 31.01
C ALA A 128 12.27 17.75 30.01
N LEU A 129 13.46 17.13 29.97
CA LEU A 129 13.75 15.97 29.12
C LEU A 129 12.81 14.80 29.39
N ARG A 130 12.57 14.48 30.67
CA ARG A 130 11.60 13.45 31.05
C ARG A 130 10.21 13.77 30.54
N LYS A 131 9.73 15.01 30.75
CA LYS A 131 8.40 15.42 30.33
C LYS A 131 8.24 15.31 28.81
N ALA A 132 9.24 15.74 28.05
CA ALA A 132 9.22 15.71 26.58
C ALA A 132 9.27 14.29 26.02
N HIS A 133 10.07 13.39 26.60
CA HIS A 133 10.39 12.11 25.97
C HIS A 133 9.85 10.86 26.69
N ARG A 134 9.09 11.00 27.79
CA ARG A 134 8.49 9.85 28.52
C ARG A 134 7.61 8.94 27.63
N ALA A 135 7.03 9.49 26.57
CA ALA A 135 6.10 8.81 25.69
C ALA A 135 6.67 8.59 24.28
N ALA A 136 7.98 8.74 24.08
CA ALA A 136 8.63 8.46 22.80
C ALA A 136 8.39 6.99 22.38
N ARG A 137 7.73 6.80 21.24
CA ARG A 137 7.29 5.48 20.75
C ARG A 137 7.55 5.29 19.26
N SER A 138 7.47 6.36 18.47
CA SER A 138 7.82 6.32 17.06
C SER A 138 9.32 6.50 16.89
N ALA A 139 9.88 5.94 15.81
CA ALA A 139 11.30 6.10 15.50
C ALA A 139 11.75 7.56 15.43
N GLY A 140 10.93 8.47 14.90
CA GLY A 140 11.22 9.90 14.89
C GLY A 140 11.33 10.47 16.31
N THR A 141 10.33 10.23 17.15
CA THR A 141 10.35 10.70 18.56
C THR A 141 11.46 10.06 19.39
N LEU A 142 11.86 8.83 19.07
CA LEU A 142 12.98 8.14 19.72
C LEU A 142 14.32 8.71 19.27
N LEU A 143 14.47 9.04 17.98
CA LEU A 143 15.67 9.70 17.46
C LEU A 143 15.85 11.08 18.09
N GLU A 144 14.78 11.88 18.16
CA GLU A 144 14.78 13.17 18.85
C GLU A 144 15.18 13.03 20.33
N ALA A 145 14.62 12.03 21.02
CA ALA A 145 14.96 11.75 22.41
C ALA A 145 16.44 11.40 22.58
N LEU A 146 16.99 10.52 21.72
CA LEU A 146 18.41 10.14 21.76
C LEU A 146 19.33 11.34 21.52
N VAL A 147 19.01 12.22 20.56
CA VAL A 147 19.76 13.46 20.30
C VAL A 147 19.74 14.38 21.52
N ALA A 148 18.57 14.58 22.13
CA ALA A 148 18.41 15.43 23.30
C ALA A 148 19.18 14.88 24.51
N LEU A 149 19.10 13.57 24.75
CA LEU A 149 19.82 12.88 25.83
C LEU A 149 21.34 12.92 25.64
N GLU A 150 21.85 12.71 24.43
CA GLU A 150 23.29 12.80 24.14
C GLU A 150 23.82 14.22 24.34
N THR A 151 23.04 15.22 23.90
CA THR A 151 23.37 16.64 24.09
C THR A 151 23.41 17.01 25.56
N PHE A 152 22.42 16.55 26.33
CA PHE A 152 22.36 16.74 27.78
C PHE A 152 23.54 16.06 28.46
N ALA A 153 23.79 14.78 28.18
CA ALA A 153 24.85 14.02 28.81
C ALA A 153 26.24 14.63 28.59
N ARG A 154 26.55 15.03 27.35
CA ARG A 154 27.82 15.71 27.02
C ARG A 154 27.96 17.05 27.74
N ARG A 155 26.87 17.82 27.82
CA ARG A 155 26.88 19.12 28.51
C ARG A 155 27.11 18.94 30.00
N THR A 156 26.38 18.01 30.63
CA THR A 156 26.54 17.68 32.05
C THR A 156 27.95 17.20 32.36
N GLN A 157 28.50 16.26 31.58
CA GLN A 157 29.87 15.79 31.78
C GLN A 157 30.91 16.93 31.73
N ARG A 158 30.72 17.91 30.86
CA ARG A 158 31.61 19.09 30.76
C ARG A 158 31.51 20.04 31.95
N LEU A 159 30.31 20.21 32.51
CA LEU A 159 30.06 21.21 33.55
C LEU A 159 30.22 20.64 34.97
N GLU A 160 29.87 19.37 35.15
CA GLU A 160 29.67 18.75 36.47
C GLU A 160 30.56 17.49 36.64
N GLY A 161 31.39 17.17 35.64
CA GLY A 161 32.32 16.04 35.66
C GLY A 161 31.73 14.72 35.16
N VAL A 162 32.61 13.76 34.86
CA VAL A 162 32.23 12.47 34.26
C VAL A 162 31.34 11.63 35.20
N GLU A 163 31.51 11.79 36.51
CA GLU A 163 30.79 11.01 37.53
C GLU A 163 29.31 11.38 37.66
N ALA A 164 28.90 12.59 37.25
CA ALA A 164 27.53 13.09 37.45
C ALA A 164 26.45 12.24 36.75
N LEU A 165 26.82 11.53 35.68
CA LEU A 165 25.93 10.65 34.91
C LEU A 165 26.47 9.23 34.77
N GLY A 166 27.33 8.79 35.69
CA GLY A 166 27.91 7.45 35.72
C GLY A 166 26.81 6.39 35.58
N GLY A 167 26.71 5.78 34.40
CA GLY A 167 25.63 4.85 34.05
C GLY A 167 24.99 5.09 32.67
N ILE A 168 25.21 6.26 32.05
CA ILE A 168 24.87 6.44 30.63
C ILE A 168 26.02 5.95 29.77
N ASP A 169 25.80 4.87 29.03
CA ASP A 169 26.70 4.42 27.97
C ASP A 169 26.53 5.33 26.73
N SER A 170 27.39 6.36 26.64
CA SER A 170 27.34 7.33 25.55
C SER A 170 27.68 6.72 24.19
N GLU A 171 28.48 5.66 24.15
CA GLU A 171 28.86 4.99 22.92
C GLU A 171 27.71 4.14 22.39
N ALA A 172 27.08 3.33 23.24
CA ALA A 172 25.90 2.55 22.86
C ALA A 172 24.75 3.46 22.42
N MET A 173 24.49 4.55 23.16
CA MET A 173 23.45 5.51 22.80
C MET A 173 23.75 6.18 21.45
N SER A 174 24.99 6.60 21.20
CA SER A 174 25.41 7.20 19.93
C SER A 174 25.30 6.22 18.77
N ALA A 175 25.73 4.97 18.95
CA ALA A 175 25.63 3.92 17.93
C ALA A 175 24.18 3.66 17.52
N VAL A 176 23.27 3.57 18.50
CA VAL A 176 21.84 3.36 18.24
C VAL A 176 21.22 4.58 17.58
N ARG A 177 21.59 5.80 18.00
CA ARG A 177 21.15 7.05 17.35
C ARG A 177 21.57 7.10 15.89
N VAL A 178 22.84 6.81 15.59
CA VAL A 178 23.36 6.82 14.20
C VAL A 178 22.66 5.78 13.34
N ALA A 179 22.47 4.56 13.85
CA ALA A 179 21.75 3.52 13.13
C ALA A 179 20.29 3.93 12.85
N LEU A 180 19.60 4.47 13.85
CA LEU A 180 18.22 4.94 13.70
C LEU A 180 18.11 6.13 12.75
N ALA A 181 19.05 7.08 12.79
CA ALA A 181 19.10 8.22 11.88
C ALA A 181 19.26 7.80 10.43
N ARG A 182 20.22 6.91 10.14
CA ARG A 182 20.45 6.36 8.80
C ARG A 182 19.20 5.68 8.25
N GLU A 183 18.50 4.93 9.09
CA GLU A 183 17.26 4.26 8.69
C GLU A 183 16.09 5.22 8.46
N VAL A 184 15.95 6.25 9.29
CA VAL A 184 14.93 7.29 9.09
C VAL A 184 15.20 8.06 7.79
N GLU A 185 16.45 8.39 7.51
CA GLU A 185 16.87 9.08 6.29
C GLU A 185 16.69 8.21 5.04
N ALA A 186 17.13 6.95 5.09
CA ALA A 186 16.92 6.00 3.99
C ALA A 186 15.43 5.87 3.67
N ARG A 187 14.56 5.84 4.68
CA ARG A 187 13.10 5.85 4.47
C ARG A 187 12.58 7.14 3.88
N ALA A 188 13.08 8.29 4.33
CA ALA A 188 12.68 9.57 3.77
C ALA A 188 13.02 9.65 2.27
N ARG A 189 14.23 9.19 1.89
CA ARG A 189 14.65 9.08 0.48
C ARG A 189 13.76 8.15 -0.32
N LEU A 190 13.48 6.94 0.18
CA LEU A 190 12.58 5.98 -0.48
C LEU A 190 11.15 6.52 -0.62
N LEU A 191 10.67 7.32 0.34
CA LEU A 191 9.37 7.98 0.23
C LEU A 191 9.37 9.06 -0.84
N GLU A 192 10.45 9.81 -0.95
CA GLU A 192 10.60 10.87 -1.95
C GLU A 192 10.75 10.31 -3.36
N GLU A 193 11.56 9.28 -3.54
CA GLU A 193 11.66 8.51 -4.80
C GLU A 193 10.30 7.95 -5.24
N ARG A 194 9.48 7.50 -4.30
CA ARG A 194 8.11 7.03 -4.60
C ARG A 194 7.17 8.15 -4.98
N ARG A 195 7.33 9.34 -4.41
CA ARG A 195 6.54 10.51 -4.77
C ARG A 195 6.93 11.03 -6.15
N SER A 196 8.18 10.84 -6.58
CA SER A 196 8.68 11.26 -7.87
C SER A 196 8.41 10.27 -9.02
N THR A 197 8.00 9.01 -8.76
CA THR A 197 7.61 8.02 -9.78
C THR A 197 6.13 7.54 -9.76
N PRO A 198 5.12 8.42 -9.74
CA PRO A 198 3.72 7.99 -9.79
C PRO A 198 3.36 7.30 -11.12
N GLY A 199 3.94 7.77 -12.24
CA GLY A 199 3.66 7.25 -13.57
C GLY A 199 4.01 5.77 -13.73
N ALA A 200 5.25 5.39 -13.36
CA ALA A 200 5.74 4.01 -13.48
C ALA A 200 4.97 3.02 -12.60
N ARG A 201 4.51 3.45 -11.42
CA ARG A 201 3.70 2.60 -10.54
C ARG A 201 2.30 2.38 -11.09
N ALA A 202 1.66 3.44 -11.58
CA ALA A 202 0.33 3.35 -12.17
C ALA A 202 0.33 2.45 -13.42
N THR A 203 1.33 2.60 -14.30
CA THR A 203 1.48 1.76 -15.49
C THR A 203 1.74 0.29 -15.13
N THR A 204 2.61 0.04 -14.14
CA THR A 204 2.88 -1.32 -13.64
C THR A 204 1.62 -1.98 -13.07
N LEU A 205 0.84 -1.26 -12.25
CA LEU A 205 -0.43 -1.78 -11.71
C LEU A 205 -1.47 -2.03 -12.81
N SER A 206 -1.58 -1.14 -13.78
CA SER A 206 -2.46 -1.32 -14.95
C SER A 206 -2.06 -2.58 -15.73
N ARG A 207 -0.76 -2.79 -15.97
CA ARG A 207 -0.25 -3.97 -16.67
C ARG A 207 -0.55 -5.27 -15.92
N ILE A 208 -0.35 -5.29 -14.60
CA ILE A 208 -0.74 -6.45 -13.77
C ILE A 208 -2.25 -6.73 -13.91
N CYS A 209 -3.09 -5.70 -13.84
CA CYS A 209 -4.54 -5.86 -13.99
C CYS A 209 -4.95 -6.38 -15.37
N GLU A 210 -4.26 -5.94 -16.43
CA GLU A 210 -4.46 -6.39 -17.79
C GLU A 210 -4.13 -7.89 -17.94
N ILE A 211 -2.95 -8.31 -17.49
CA ILE A 211 -2.53 -9.72 -17.54
C ILE A 211 -3.52 -10.58 -16.77
N LEU A 212 -3.84 -10.21 -15.53
CA LEU A 212 -4.81 -10.93 -14.71
C LEU A 212 -6.19 -11.05 -15.37
N ARG A 213 -6.64 -10.02 -16.08
CA ARG A 213 -7.90 -10.06 -16.81
C ARG A 213 -7.86 -11.12 -17.92
N ARG A 214 -6.79 -11.20 -18.70
CA ARG A 214 -6.62 -12.21 -19.77
C ARG A 214 -6.64 -13.63 -19.21
N VAL A 215 -5.84 -13.90 -18.18
CA VAL A 215 -5.79 -15.23 -17.55
C VAL A 215 -7.16 -15.62 -16.98
N ARG A 216 -7.89 -14.68 -16.35
CA ARG A 216 -9.23 -14.94 -15.79
C ARG A 216 -10.31 -15.21 -16.83
N VAL A 217 -10.16 -14.69 -18.04
CA VAL A 217 -11.08 -14.96 -19.15
C VAL A 217 -10.78 -16.33 -19.76
N ALA A 218 -9.50 -16.68 -19.92
CA ALA A 218 -9.09 -17.96 -20.48
C ALA A 218 -9.33 -19.15 -19.53
N ALA A 219 -9.08 -18.99 -18.23
CA ALA A 219 -9.12 -20.09 -17.27
C ALA A 219 -10.45 -20.85 -17.21
N PRO A 220 -11.65 -20.21 -17.21
CA PRO A 220 -12.92 -20.93 -17.28
C PRO A 220 -13.15 -21.69 -18.59
N ILE A 221 -12.54 -21.25 -19.70
CA ILE A 221 -12.67 -21.88 -21.03
C ILE A 221 -11.77 -23.11 -21.12
N VAL A 222 -10.54 -23.02 -20.59
CA VAL A 222 -9.55 -24.11 -20.65
C VAL A 222 -9.80 -25.16 -19.58
N PHE A 223 -10.22 -24.74 -18.39
CA PHE A 223 -10.42 -25.60 -17.22
C PHE A 223 -11.90 -25.86 -16.92
N VAL A 224 -12.75 -25.96 -17.95
CA VAL A 224 -14.19 -26.30 -17.80
C VAL A 224 -14.37 -27.56 -16.95
N ASN A 225 -13.54 -28.57 -17.20
CA ASN A 225 -13.55 -29.86 -16.49
C ASN A 225 -12.67 -29.88 -15.23
N ARG A 226 -12.03 -28.75 -14.88
CA ARG A 226 -11.17 -28.57 -13.70
C ARG A 226 -11.48 -27.23 -13.00
N PRO A 227 -12.66 -27.07 -12.39
CA PRO A 227 -13.09 -25.79 -11.81
C PRO A 227 -12.16 -25.30 -10.69
N ASP A 228 -11.42 -26.18 -10.03
CA ASP A 228 -10.45 -25.79 -9.00
C ASP A 228 -9.23 -25.05 -9.57
N LEU A 229 -8.78 -25.40 -10.78
CA LEU A 229 -7.73 -24.64 -11.48
C LEU A 229 -8.25 -23.27 -11.90
N ALA A 230 -9.48 -23.18 -12.43
CA ALA A 230 -10.10 -21.90 -12.74
C ALA A 230 -10.27 -21.00 -11.50
N ARG A 231 -10.50 -21.60 -10.32
CA ARG A 231 -10.58 -20.87 -9.04
C ARG A 231 -9.23 -20.34 -8.58
N ARG A 232 -8.09 -20.98 -8.88
CA ARG A 232 -6.76 -20.51 -8.44
C ARG A 232 -6.39 -19.12 -8.96
N VAL A 233 -6.87 -18.75 -10.14
CA VAL A 233 -6.61 -17.43 -10.79
C VAL A 233 -7.47 -16.29 -10.18
N THR A 234 -8.43 -16.61 -9.31
CA THR A 234 -9.31 -15.63 -8.66
C THR A 234 -9.18 -15.73 -7.15
N SER A 235 -9.00 -14.60 -6.45
CA SER A 235 -9.01 -14.62 -4.99
C SER A 235 -10.41 -14.91 -4.45
N THR A 236 -10.45 -15.39 -3.21
CA THR A 236 -11.68 -15.44 -2.39
C THR A 236 -12.35 -14.08 -2.30
N TYR A 237 -11.57 -12.99 -2.21
CA TYR A 237 -12.06 -11.62 -2.20
C TYR A 237 -12.87 -11.28 -3.45
N GLN A 238 -12.36 -11.59 -4.65
CA GLN A 238 -13.10 -11.37 -5.88
C GLN A 238 -14.34 -12.25 -6.00
N ARG A 239 -14.27 -13.50 -5.56
CA ARG A 239 -15.44 -14.40 -5.54
C ARG A 239 -16.55 -13.86 -4.64
N GLN A 240 -16.21 -13.44 -3.42
CA GLN A 240 -17.15 -12.82 -2.48
C GLN A 240 -17.70 -11.49 -3.03
N SER A 241 -16.85 -10.66 -3.65
CA SER A 241 -17.28 -9.41 -4.28
C SER A 241 -18.28 -9.65 -5.42
N ARG A 242 -18.04 -10.64 -6.29
CA ARG A 242 -18.98 -11.05 -7.35
C ARG A 242 -20.27 -11.64 -6.78
N ALA A 243 -20.19 -12.46 -5.74
CA ALA A 243 -21.37 -12.99 -5.06
C ALA A 243 -22.23 -11.88 -4.47
N ARG A 244 -21.62 -10.90 -3.80
CA ARG A 244 -22.29 -9.69 -3.29
C ARG A 244 -22.92 -8.86 -4.41
N ARG A 245 -22.23 -8.67 -5.55
CA ARG A 245 -22.80 -7.98 -6.71
C ARG A 245 -24.00 -8.71 -7.30
N ARG A 246 -23.93 -10.04 -7.46
CA ARG A 246 -25.05 -10.87 -7.93
C ARG A 246 -26.24 -10.83 -6.97
N ALA A 247 -25.99 -10.87 -5.66
CA ALA A 247 -27.03 -10.72 -4.65
C ALA A 247 -27.72 -9.35 -4.75
N ARG A 248 -26.95 -8.27 -4.97
CA ARG A 248 -27.48 -6.92 -5.19
C ARG A 248 -28.30 -6.80 -6.48
N GLN A 249 -27.85 -7.42 -7.57
CA GLN A 249 -28.58 -7.45 -8.84
C GLN A 249 -29.88 -8.27 -8.77
N LYS A 250 -29.92 -9.31 -7.94
CA LYS A 250 -31.15 -10.07 -7.67
C LYS A 250 -32.15 -9.30 -6.79
N SER A 251 -31.67 -8.37 -5.97
CA SER A 251 -32.53 -7.51 -5.14
C SER A 251 -32.97 -6.22 -5.85
N GLU A 252 -32.36 -5.87 -6.98
CA GLU A 252 -32.86 -4.79 -7.83
C GLU A 252 -34.06 -5.31 -8.64
N PRO A 253 -35.25 -4.70 -8.51
CA PRO A 253 -36.38 -5.07 -9.35
C PRO A 253 -36.01 -4.84 -10.82
N PRO A 254 -36.42 -5.72 -11.75
CA PRO A 254 -36.08 -5.55 -13.16
C PRO A 254 -36.51 -4.15 -13.58
N ALA A 255 -35.57 -3.38 -14.15
CA ALA A 255 -35.88 -2.09 -14.75
C ALA A 255 -37.04 -2.34 -15.72
N ARG A 256 -38.20 -1.73 -15.41
CA ARG A 256 -39.39 -1.89 -16.25
C ARG A 256 -38.97 -1.58 -17.69
N PRO A 257 -39.20 -2.50 -18.65
CA PRO A 257 -38.98 -2.17 -20.04
C PRO A 257 -39.86 -0.96 -20.37
N SER A 258 -39.24 0.16 -20.73
CA SER A 258 -39.92 1.34 -21.26
C SER A 258 -40.42 1.03 -22.67
N PHE A 259 -41.37 0.12 -22.78
CA PHE A 259 -42.21 -0.06 -23.96
C PHE A 259 -43.57 0.56 -23.64
N LEU A 260 -44.09 1.31 -24.60
CA LEU A 260 -45.30 2.16 -24.55
C LEU A 260 -45.06 3.65 -24.21
N ALA A 261 -44.14 4.30 -24.92
CA ALA A 261 -44.48 5.59 -25.53
C ALA A 261 -45.09 5.32 -26.91
N GLY A 262 -46.27 4.70 -26.89
CA GLY A 262 -47.06 4.42 -28.08
C GLY A 262 -47.66 5.73 -28.58
N TYR A 263 -47.25 6.11 -29.78
CA TYR A 263 -48.01 6.93 -30.72
C TYR A 263 -49.52 6.69 -30.57
N PHE A 264 -50.26 7.71 -30.12
CA PHE A 264 -51.68 7.84 -30.39
C PHE A 264 -51.85 8.96 -31.43
N PRO A 265 -52.10 8.65 -32.73
CA PRO A 265 -52.54 9.66 -33.68
C PRO A 265 -54.03 9.94 -33.45
N SER A 266 -54.33 10.96 -32.68
CA SER A 266 -55.70 11.42 -32.42
C SER A 266 -56.17 12.40 -33.49
N HIS A 267 -56.50 11.97 -34.71
CA HIS A 267 -57.37 12.74 -35.61
C HIS A 267 -58.12 11.84 -36.60
N VAL A 268 -59.27 11.30 -36.17
CA VAL A 268 -60.36 10.94 -37.09
C VAL A 268 -61.38 12.08 -37.00
N LYS A 269 -61.41 12.93 -38.03
CA LYS A 269 -62.54 13.84 -38.28
C LYS A 269 -63.72 12.98 -38.76
N ARG A 270 -64.82 12.95 -38.01
CA ARG A 270 -66.12 12.49 -38.51
C ARG A 270 -66.80 13.66 -39.23
N ALA A 271 -67.39 13.30 -40.37
CA ALA A 271 -68.24 14.14 -41.19
C ALA A 271 -69.54 14.52 -40.47
N SER A 272 -70.02 15.71 -40.82
CA SER A 272 -71.41 16.14 -40.82
C SER A 272 -71.60 16.98 -42.07
#